data_AF-A0A2D5PBI0-F1
#
_entry.id   AF-A0A2D5PBI0-F1
#
_cell.length_a   1.000
_cell.length_b   1.000
_cell.length_c   1.000
_cell.angle_alpha   90.00
_cell.angle_beta   90.00
_cell.angle_gamma   90.00
#
_symmetry.space_group_name_H-M   'P 1'
#
loop_
_entity.id
_entity.type
_entity.pdbx_description
1 polymer ?
#
loop_
_entity_poly.entity_id
_entity_poly.type
_entity_poly.pdbx_seq_one_letter_code
_entity_poly.pdbx_strand_id
1 'polypeptide(L)' 'MVGNTILISKDVSVTVLSVRHRSTVRLGFEAPKEIPIWREEIYNKIQEELKEGQQHE' A
#
# COMPACT_ATOMS: atom_id res chain seq x y z
N MET A 1 16.86 3.30 9.43
CA MET A 1 17.71 2.11 9.19
C MET A 1 16.99 1.20 8.21
N VAL A 2 17.73 0.59 7.28
CA VAL A 2 17.18 -0.49 6.43
C VAL A 2 17.05 -1.75 7.28
N GLY A 3 16.01 -2.56 7.06
CA GLY A 3 15.76 -3.78 7.83
C GLY A 3 14.81 -3.63 9.02
N ASN A 4 14.23 -2.45 9.25
CA ASN A 4 13.18 -2.29 10.25
C ASN A 4 11.85 -2.80 9.69
N THR A 5 11.18 -3.65 10.47
CA THR A 5 9.85 -4.17 10.17
C THR A 5 8.82 -3.51 11.07
N ILE A 6 7.76 -2.98 10.46
CA ILE A 6 6.57 -2.47 11.12
C ILE A 6 5.51 -3.58 11.04
N LEU A 7 4.95 -3.95 12.18
CA LEU A 7 3.82 -4.88 12.24
C LEU A 7 2.53 -4.08 12.27
N ILE A 8 1.61 -4.42 11.36
CA ILE A 8 0.27 -3.85 11.30
C ILE A 8 -0.71 -4.99 11.60
N SER A 9 -1.44 -4.88 12.70
CA SER A 9 -2.28 -5.98 13.22
C SER A 9 -1.45 -7.26 13.48
N LYS A 10 -2.07 -8.44 13.39
CA LYS A 10 -1.43 -9.75 13.54
C LYS A 10 -0.95 -10.35 12.21
N ASP A 11 -1.44 -9.82 11.10
CA ASP A 11 -1.40 -10.51 9.81
C ASP A 11 -0.62 -9.75 8.74
N VAL A 12 -0.25 -8.49 8.97
CA VAL A 12 0.47 -7.68 7.98
C VAL A 12 1.81 -7.24 8.52
N SER A 13 2.88 -7.50 7.77
CA SER A 13 4.23 -7.00 8.04
C SER A 13 4.70 -6.09 6.91
N VAL A 14 5.37 -4.99 7.27
CA VAL A 14 5.95 -4.03 6.33
C VAL A 14 7.43 -3.88 6.63
N THR A 15 8.28 -4.17 5.66
CA THR A 15 9.74 -4.14 5.86
C THR A 15 10.39 -3.11 4.95
N VAL A 16 11.26 -2.27 5.52
CA VAL A 16 12.08 -1.35 4.72
C VAL A 16 13.24 -2.13 4.09
N LEU A 17 13.12 -2.43 2.80
CA LEU A 17 14.11 -3.22 2.06
C LEU A 17 15.34 -2.41 1.64
N SER A 18 15.17 -1.13 1.28
CA SER A 18 16.30 -0.25 0.95
C SER A 18 15.88 1.21 0.88
N VAL A 19 16.82 2.12 1.14
CA VAL A 19 16.66 3.56 0.89
C VAL A 19 17.64 3.96 -0.22
N ARG A 20 17.15 4.56 -1.30
CA ARG A 20 17.98 5.10 -2.39
C ARG A 20 18.28 6.58 -2.14
N HIS A 21 19.39 7.07 -2.70
CA HIS A 21 20.04 8.34 -2.35
C HIS A 21 19.25 9.63 -2.61
N ARG A 22 18.06 9.58 -3.22
CA ARG A 22 17.22 10.77 -3.44
C ARG A 22 16.05 10.89 -2.46
N SER A 23 15.32 9.80 -2.25
CA SER A 23 14.10 9.74 -1.42
C SER A 23 13.28 8.48 -1.68
N THR A 24 13.62 7.69 -2.70
CA THR A 24 12.91 6.45 -3.01
C THR A 24 13.22 5.36 -1.96
N VAL A 25 12.18 4.89 -1.29
CA VAL A 25 12.24 3.77 -0.35
C VAL A 25 11.60 2.55 -1.00
N ARG A 26 12.27 1.40 -0.91
CA ARG A 26 11.68 0.10 -1.26
C ARG A 26 11.07 -0.51 -0.02
N LEU A 27 9.78 -0.79 -0.07
CA LEU A 27 9.02 -1.47 0.97
C LEU A 27 8.67 -2.87 0.50
N GLY A 28 8.80 -3.85 1.40
CA GLY A 28 8.26 -5.19 1.25
C GLY A 28 7.03 -5.34 2.12
N PHE A 29 6.04 -6.09 1.65
CA PHE A 29 4.80 -6.33 2.37
C PHE A 29 4.55 -7.83 2.43
N GLU A 30 4.12 -8.32 3.59
CA GLU A 30 3.68 -9.69 3.78
C GLU A 30 2.30 -9.65 4.43
N ALA A 31 1.33 -10.29 3.80
CA ALA A 31 -0.05 -10.35 4.28
C ALA A 31 -0.75 -11.61 3.70
N PRO A 32 -1.79 -12.13 4.36
CA PRO A 32 -2.71 -13.10 3.79
C PRO A 32 -3.32 -12.65 2.46
N LYS A 33 -3.63 -13.61 1.57
CA LYS A 33 -4.21 -13.34 0.24
C LYS A 33 -5.57 -12.64 0.28
N GLU A 34 -6.29 -12.78 1.39
CA GLU A 34 -7.59 -12.12 1.60
C GLU A 34 -7.47 -10.62 1.89
N ILE A 35 -6.28 -10.13 2.26
CA ILE A 35 -6.02 -8.72 2.55
C ILE A 35 -5.34 -8.09 1.34
N PRO A 36 -6.08 -7.34 0.49
CA PRO A 36 -5.48 -6.73 -0.68
C PRO A 36 -4.65 -5.50 -0.27
N ILE A 37 -3.41 -5.42 -0.76
CA ILE A 37 -2.50 -4.31 -0.50
C ILE A 37 -2.48 -3.41 -1.74
N TRP A 38 -2.86 -2.15 -1.57
CA TRP A 38 -2.95 -1.16 -2.65
C TRP A 38 -1.97 -0.01 -2.42
N ARG A 39 -1.57 0.63 -3.52
CA ARG A 39 -1.03 1.99 -3.45
C ARG A 39 -2.18 2.96 -3.27
N GLU A 40 -2.07 3.86 -2.30
CA GLU A 40 -3.13 4.79 -1.90
C GLU A 40 -3.68 5.59 -3.09
N GLU A 41 -2.79 6.11 -3.94
CA GLU A 41 -3.17 6.91 -5.10
C GLU A 41 -3.97 6.13 -6.15
N ILE A 42 -3.70 4.82 -6.29
CA ILE A 42 -4.45 3.95 -7.21
C ILE A 42 -5.82 3.64 -6.61
N TYR A 43 -5.85 3.34 -5.32
CA TYR A 43 -7.11 3.08 -4.61
C TYR A 43 -8.04 4.29 -4.67
N ASN A 44 -7.53 5.48 -4.34
CA ASN A 44 -8.32 6.72 -4.37
C ASN A 44 -8.86 7.00 -5.76
N LYS A 45 -8.03 6.89 -6.80
CA LYS A 45 -8.46 7.11 -8.19
C LYS A 45 -9.60 6.18 -8.60
N ILE A 46 -9.50 4.89 -8.29
CA ILE A 46 -10.56 3.92 -8.61
C ILE A 46 -11.85 4.25 -7.84
N GLN A 47 -11.73 4.65 -6.56
CA GLN A 47 -12.90 5.02 -5.76
C GLN A 47 -13.59 6.28 -6.25
N GLU A 48 -12.84 7.26 -6.76
CA GLU A 48 -13.38 8.46 -7.40
C GLU A 48 -14.13 8.10 -8.68
N GLU A 49 -13.53 7.31 -9.57
CA GLU A 49 -14.16 6.86 -10.82
C GLU A 49 -15.45 6.05 -10.56
N LEU A 50 -15.46 5.19 -9.55
CA LEU A 50 -16.66 4.43 -9.15
C LEU A 50 -17.78 5.33 -8.61
N LYS A 51 -17.43 6.38 -7.85
CA LYS A 51 -18.42 7.34 -7.34
C LYS A 51 -18.99 8.20 -8.46
N GLU A 52 -18.17 8.66 -9.40
CA GLU A 52 -18.62 9.45 -10.55
C GLU A 52 -19.50 8.64 -11.50
N GLY A 53 -19.16 7.36 -11.73
CA GLY A 53 -19.98 6.45 -12.54
C GLY A 53 -21.36 6.15 -11.95
N GLN A 54 -21.48 6.13 -10.61
CA GLN A 54 -22.76 5.93 -9.92
C GLN A 54 -23.65 7.19 -9.88
N GLN A 55 -23.11 8.38 -10.18
CA GLN A 55 -23.86 9.63 -10.19
C GLN A 55 -24.44 9.99 -11.58
N HIS A 56 -24.14 9.19 -12.60
CA HIS A 56 -24.64 9.38 -13.98
C HIS A 56 -25.75 8.40 -14.40
N GLU A 57 -26.36 7.68 -13.44
CA GLU A 57 -27.63 6.96 -13.61
C GLU A 57 -28.76 7.69 -12.86
#